data_AF-E2A7Q9-F1
#
_entry.id   AF-E2A7Q9-F1
#
_cell.length_a   1.000
_cell.length_b   1.000
_cell.length_c   1.000
_cell.angle_alpha   90.00
_cell.angle_beta   90.00
_cell.angle_gamma   90.00
#
_symmetry.space_group_name_H-M   'P 1'
#
loop_
_entity.id
_entity.type
_entity.pdbx_description
1 polymer ?
#
loop_
_entity_poly.entity_id
_entity_poly.type
_entity_poly.pdbx_seq_one_letter_code
_entity_poly.pdbx_strand_id
1 'polypeptide(L)'
;MLLERGADPNLVIRSDDGPALRPVLAEYVASNENPSVEVVALLLKYGARVVIKTQFRDPHGILNSLQNTADKPRLLRALLEAAESFDPCMIRRSSSLTDAQKALVMEAARTPLPLTHQARLIVRKLCGTKLPKIVRKLQLPQSLHRYLLYDFY
;
A
#
# COMPACT_ATOMS: atom_id res chain seq x y z
N MET A 1 0.89 18.09 -10.29
CA MET A 1 1.10 16.63 -10.39
C MET A 1 -0.19 15.92 -10.84
N LEU A 2 -0.14 14.80 -11.58
CA LEU A 2 -1.34 14.11 -12.11
C LEU A 2 -2.34 13.68 -11.02
N LEU A 3 -1.86 13.19 -9.87
CA LEU A 3 -2.71 12.77 -8.75
C LEU A 3 -3.56 13.94 -8.18
N GLU A 4 -3.05 15.17 -8.19
CA GLU A 4 -3.80 16.37 -7.76
C GLU A 4 -4.97 16.70 -8.69
N ARG A 5 -4.82 16.31 -9.97
CA ARG A 5 -5.80 16.48 -11.04
C ARG A 5 -6.76 15.29 -11.16
N GLY A 6 -6.66 14.29 -10.27
CA GLY A 6 -7.62 13.20 -10.16
C GLY A 6 -7.18 11.87 -10.79
N ALA A 7 -5.90 11.72 -11.16
CA ALA A 7 -5.38 10.40 -11.53
C ALA A 7 -5.56 9.41 -10.39
N ASP A 8 -6.12 8.23 -10.69
CA ASP A 8 -6.38 7.17 -9.71
C ASP A 8 -5.20 6.19 -9.65
N PRO A 9 -4.46 6.11 -8.53
CA PRO A 9 -3.35 5.17 -8.39
C PRO A 9 -3.80 3.70 -8.30
N ASN A 10 -5.11 3.44 -8.19
CA ASN A 10 -5.69 2.11 -8.09
C ASN A 10 -6.38 1.65 -9.38
N LEU A 11 -6.28 2.41 -10.47
CA LEU A 11 -6.86 2.02 -11.75
C LEU A 11 -6.27 0.68 -12.20
N VAL A 12 -7.12 -0.35 -12.29
CA VAL A 12 -6.74 -1.67 -12.76
C VAL A 12 -6.97 -1.71 -14.26
N ILE A 13 -5.88 -1.84 -15.02
CA ILE A 13 -5.92 -1.98 -16.48
C ILE A 13 -5.89 -3.48 -16.79
N ARG A 14 -6.96 -3.98 -17.40
CA ARG A 14 -7.02 -5.36 -17.87
C ARG A 14 -6.21 -5.48 -19.16
N SER A 15 -5.47 -6.57 -19.31
CA SER A 15 -4.84 -6.95 -20.56
C SER A 15 -5.77 -7.88 -21.32
N ASP A 16 -5.85 -7.75 -22.64
CA ASP A 16 -6.65 -8.63 -23.49
C ASP A 16 -5.99 -10.02 -23.63
N ASP A 17 -4.65 -10.07 -23.52
CA ASP A 17 -3.83 -11.27 -23.79
C ASP A 17 -3.04 -11.76 -22.56
N GLY A 18 -3.35 -11.29 -21.34
CA GLY A 18 -2.55 -11.64 -20.17
C GLY A 18 -3.09 -11.18 -18.82
N PRO A 19 -2.30 -11.30 -17.74
CA PRO A 19 -2.69 -10.77 -16.43
C PRO A 19 -2.88 -9.25 -16.51
N ALA A 20 -3.77 -8.73 -15.67
CA ALA A 20 -3.95 -7.29 -15.52
C ALA A 20 -2.61 -6.61 -15.19
N LEU A 21 -2.43 -5.37 -15.68
CA LEU A 21 -1.27 -4.57 -15.32
C LEU A 21 -1.21 -4.37 -13.81
N ARG A 22 0.01 -4.31 -13.29
CA ARG A 22 0.22 -4.07 -11.87
C ARG A 22 -0.36 -2.69 -11.50
N PRO A 23 -0.98 -2.55 -10.31
CA PRO A 23 -1.29 -1.23 -9.78
C PRO A 23 -0.03 -0.35 -9.71
N VAL A 24 -0.21 0.96 -9.81
CA VAL A 24 0.90 1.94 -9.86
C VAL A 24 1.91 1.74 -8.73
N LEU A 25 1.42 1.50 -7.50
CA LEU A 25 2.29 1.25 -6.35
C LEU A 25 3.10 -0.05 -6.49
N ALA A 26 2.47 -1.14 -6.92
CA ALA A 26 3.15 -2.41 -7.14
C ALA A 26 4.19 -2.29 -8.26
N GLU A 27 3.85 -1.62 -9.36
CA GLU A 27 4.76 -1.40 -10.48
C GLU A 27 5.95 -0.55 -10.05
N TYR A 28 5.71 0.55 -9.33
CA TYR A 28 6.78 1.41 -8.83
C TYR A 28 7.75 0.64 -7.92
N VAL A 29 7.26 -0.14 -6.96
CA VAL A 29 8.16 -0.90 -6.05
C VAL A 29 8.91 -2.01 -6.81
N ALA A 30 8.26 -2.70 -7.75
CA ALA A 30 8.88 -3.80 -8.49
C ALA A 30 9.93 -3.34 -9.52
N SER A 31 9.71 -2.19 -10.17
CA SER A 31 10.52 -1.73 -11.30
C SER A 31 11.63 -0.76 -10.91
N ASN A 32 11.75 -0.42 -9.62
CA ASN A 32 12.83 0.42 -9.10
C ASN A 32 13.68 -0.39 -8.12
N GLU A 33 14.98 -0.53 -8.39
CA GLU A 33 15.93 -1.18 -7.48
C GLU A 33 15.98 -0.45 -6.12
N ASN A 34 15.86 0.88 -6.15
CA ASN A 34 15.87 1.75 -4.97
C ASN A 34 14.59 2.59 -4.86
N PRO A 35 13.44 1.99 -4.49
CA PRO A 35 12.19 2.74 -4.37
C PRO A 35 12.28 3.72 -3.20
N SER A 36 12.00 4.99 -3.47
CA SER A 36 11.89 6.04 -2.45
C SER A 36 10.62 5.86 -1.60
N VAL A 37 10.76 6.01 -0.29
CA VAL A 37 9.65 5.98 0.69
C VAL A 37 8.72 7.18 0.48
N GLU A 38 9.26 8.31 0.07
CA GLU A 38 8.52 9.55 -0.20
C GLU A 38 7.54 9.38 -1.36
N VAL A 39 7.94 8.67 -2.43
CA VAL A 39 7.04 8.34 -3.55
C VAL A 39 5.96 7.35 -3.11
N VAL A 40 6.30 6.36 -2.27
CA VAL A 40 5.29 5.46 -1.70
C VAL A 40 4.31 6.24 -0.83
N ALA A 41 4.79 7.10 0.07
CA ALA A 41 3.95 7.96 0.91
C ALA A 41 3.05 8.87 0.06
N LEU A 42 3.56 9.41 -1.05
CA LEU A 42 2.78 10.20 -2.01
C LEU A 42 1.67 9.38 -2.67
N LEU A 43 1.96 8.18 -3.17
CA LEU A 43 0.96 7.29 -3.75
C LEU A 43 -0.11 6.89 -2.71
N LEU A 44 0.33 6.51 -1.51
CA LEU A 44 -0.54 6.18 -0.39
C LEU A 44 -1.43 7.36 -0.02
N LYS A 45 -0.88 8.58 0.10
CA LYS A 45 -1.63 9.81 0.37
C LYS A 45 -2.82 9.97 -0.58
N TYR A 46 -2.60 9.73 -1.88
CA TYR A 46 -3.61 9.86 -2.93
C TYR A 46 -4.53 8.66 -3.14
N GLY A 47 -4.37 7.59 -2.36
CA GLY A 47 -5.33 6.49 -2.36
C GLY A 47 -4.75 5.13 -2.67
N ALA A 48 -3.47 5.01 -3.02
CA ALA A 48 -2.89 3.73 -3.38
C ALA A 48 -3.13 2.70 -2.27
N ARG A 49 -3.69 1.55 -2.66
CA ARG A 49 -4.01 0.46 -1.77
C ARG A 49 -2.81 -0.44 -1.57
N VAL A 50 -2.68 -1.01 -0.38
CA VAL A 50 -1.66 -2.01 -0.07
C VAL A 50 -2.33 -3.32 0.29
N VAL A 51 -2.40 -4.23 -0.66
CA VAL A 51 -2.97 -5.57 -0.47
C VAL A 51 -1.83 -6.59 -0.54
N ILE A 52 -1.51 -7.22 0.58
CA ILE A 52 -0.42 -8.21 0.69
C ILE A 52 -0.94 -9.59 0.26
N LYS A 53 -1.33 -9.66 -1.01
CA LYS A 53 -1.77 -10.86 -1.73
C LYS A 53 -1.11 -10.88 -3.09
N THR A 54 -1.18 -12.01 -3.80
CA THR A 54 -0.79 -12.04 -5.22
C THR A 54 -1.85 -11.33 -6.07
N GLN A 55 -1.46 -10.81 -7.23
CA GLN A 55 -2.38 -10.15 -8.17
C GLN A 55 -3.49 -11.07 -8.68
N PHE A 56 -3.22 -12.38 -8.69
CA PHE A 56 -4.21 -13.40 -9.00
C PHE A 56 -5.33 -13.48 -7.95
N ARG A 57 -5.01 -13.28 -6.67
CA ARG A 57 -5.99 -13.32 -5.56
C ARG A 57 -6.73 -12.01 -5.39
N ASP A 58 -6.11 -10.90 -5.73
CA ASP A 58 -6.66 -9.55 -5.64
C ASP A 58 -5.98 -8.65 -6.68
N PRO A 59 -6.73 -7.92 -7.53
CA PRO A 59 -6.13 -7.09 -8.57
C PRO A 59 -5.23 -5.98 -8.03
N HIS A 60 -5.38 -5.59 -6.76
CA HIS A 60 -4.51 -4.63 -6.07
C HIS A 60 -3.34 -5.29 -5.33
N GLY A 61 -3.15 -6.61 -5.48
CA GLY A 61 -2.13 -7.40 -4.82
C GLY A 61 -0.72 -6.94 -5.15
N ILE A 62 0.13 -6.79 -4.12
CA ILE A 62 1.52 -6.33 -4.27
C ILE A 62 2.56 -7.35 -3.82
N LEU A 63 2.17 -8.54 -3.36
CA LEU A 63 3.08 -9.50 -2.71
C LEU A 63 4.30 -9.84 -3.57
N ASN A 64 4.10 -10.09 -4.86
CA ASN A 64 5.17 -10.46 -5.80
C ASN A 64 6.00 -9.25 -6.27
N SER A 65 5.66 -8.03 -5.81
CA SER A 65 6.35 -6.78 -6.14
C SER A 65 7.29 -6.32 -5.02
N LEU A 66 7.38 -7.06 -3.92
CA LEU A 66 8.14 -6.67 -2.73
C LEU A 66 9.63 -7.03 -2.78
N GLN A 67 10.14 -7.58 -3.90
CA GLN A 67 11.51 -8.08 -4.01
C GLN A 67 12.57 -7.01 -3.74
N ASN A 68 12.34 -5.77 -4.16
CA ASN A 68 13.29 -4.67 -3.98
C ASN A 68 13.24 -4.04 -2.57
N THR A 69 12.50 -4.63 -1.63
CA THR A 69 12.35 -4.12 -0.26
C THR A 69 13.25 -4.81 0.77
N ALA A 70 14.05 -5.82 0.36
CA ALA A 70 14.83 -6.68 1.26
C ALA A 70 15.78 -5.88 2.17
N ASP A 71 16.60 -5.01 1.58
CA ASP A 71 17.56 -4.17 2.31
C ASP A 71 16.97 -2.82 2.71
N LYS A 72 15.64 -2.68 2.69
CA LYS A 72 14.92 -1.41 2.89
C LYS A 72 13.86 -1.55 3.96
N PRO A 73 14.26 -1.74 5.23
CA PRO A 73 13.32 -2.01 6.33
C PRO A 73 12.31 -0.87 6.53
N ARG A 74 12.70 0.40 6.28
CA ARG A 74 11.77 1.54 6.37
C ARG A 74 10.67 1.48 5.31
N LEU A 75 11.02 1.09 4.07
CA LEU A 75 10.07 0.94 2.98
C LEU A 75 9.11 -0.21 3.22
N LEU A 76 9.63 -1.38 3.61
CA LEU A 76 8.80 -2.53 3.95
C LEU A 76 7.85 -2.19 5.11
N ARG A 77 8.33 -1.51 6.15
CA ARG A 77 7.50 -1.09 7.28
C ARG A 77 6.40 -0.11 6.84
N ALA A 78 6.71 0.89 6.00
CA ALA A 78 5.70 1.81 5.49
C ALA A 78 4.59 1.09 4.70
N LEU A 79 4.95 0.09 3.90
CA LEU A 79 3.97 -0.75 3.18
C LEU A 79 3.14 -1.60 4.15
N LEU A 80 3.76 -2.24 5.14
CA LEU A 80 3.06 -3.05 6.14
C LEU A 80 2.13 -2.21 7.04
N GLU A 81 2.55 -1.02 7.42
CA GLU A 81 1.70 -0.08 8.16
C GLU A 81 0.48 0.34 7.33
N ALA A 82 0.59 0.41 6.01
CA ALA A 82 -0.50 0.74 5.09
C ALA A 82 -1.34 -0.48 4.67
N ALA A 83 -0.93 -1.71 5.04
CA ALA A 83 -1.55 -2.93 4.54
C ALA A 83 -3.02 -3.08 4.96
N GLU A 84 -3.87 -3.39 3.99
CA GLU A 84 -5.31 -3.56 4.18
C GLU A 84 -5.70 -5.00 4.46
N SER A 85 -4.97 -5.95 3.88
CA SER A 85 -5.22 -7.37 4.04
C SER A 85 -4.02 -8.21 3.61
N PHE A 86 -3.98 -9.45 4.08
CA PHE A 86 -2.89 -10.39 3.87
C PHE A 86 -3.42 -11.74 3.37
N ASP A 87 -2.58 -12.51 2.69
CA ASP A 87 -2.79 -13.94 2.41
C ASP A 87 -1.63 -14.75 3.01
N PRO A 88 -1.72 -15.19 4.28
CA PRO A 88 -0.65 -15.94 4.96
C PRO A 88 -0.20 -17.18 4.19
N CYS A 89 -1.10 -17.82 3.46
CA CYS A 89 -0.83 -19.03 2.71
C CYS A 89 0.06 -18.75 1.49
N MET A 90 -0.13 -17.60 0.84
CA MET A 90 0.71 -17.15 -0.26
C MET A 90 2.01 -16.50 0.22
N ILE A 91 1.99 -15.75 1.33
CA ILE A 91 3.19 -15.15 1.91
C ILE A 91 4.22 -16.24 2.25
N ARG A 92 3.80 -17.33 2.91
CA ARG A 92 4.66 -18.47 3.24
C ARG A 92 5.32 -19.13 2.02
N ARG A 93 4.64 -19.09 0.86
CA ARG A 93 5.09 -19.72 -0.40
C ARG A 93 5.76 -18.76 -1.37
N SER A 94 5.87 -17.48 -1.02
CA SER A 94 6.41 -16.45 -1.91
C SER A 94 7.90 -16.70 -2.20
N SER A 95 8.30 -16.71 -3.47
CA SER A 95 9.70 -16.70 -3.88
C SER A 95 10.27 -15.28 -4.01
N SER A 96 9.41 -14.25 -4.01
CA SER A 96 9.80 -12.84 -4.14
C SER A 96 10.30 -12.21 -2.83
N LEU A 97 10.25 -12.94 -1.72
CA LEU A 97 10.64 -12.46 -0.39
C LEU A 97 11.79 -13.30 0.16
N THR A 98 12.76 -12.66 0.79
CA THR A 98 13.75 -13.33 1.64
C THR A 98 13.08 -13.88 2.89
N ASP A 99 13.73 -14.82 3.59
CA ASP A 99 13.16 -15.41 4.82
C ASP A 99 12.98 -14.37 5.93
N ALA A 100 13.87 -13.39 6.02
CA ALA A 100 13.74 -12.26 6.94
C ALA A 100 12.51 -11.40 6.62
N GLN A 101 12.27 -11.08 5.34
CA GLN A 101 11.06 -10.36 4.93
C GLN A 101 9.80 -11.19 5.19
N LYS A 102 9.81 -12.49 4.87
CA LYS A 102 8.68 -13.38 5.14
C LYS A 102 8.31 -13.39 6.61
N ALA A 103 9.29 -13.47 7.51
CA ALA A 103 9.05 -13.42 8.94
C ALA A 103 8.32 -12.14 9.36
N LEU A 104 8.78 -10.97 8.90
CA LEU A 104 8.14 -9.68 9.19
C LEU A 104 6.73 -9.56 8.62
N VAL A 105 6.54 -9.97 7.36
CA VAL A 105 5.24 -9.90 6.69
C VAL A 105 4.25 -10.90 7.30
N MET A 106 4.71 -12.09 7.69
CA MET A 106 3.90 -13.09 8.38
C MET A 106 3.51 -12.66 9.78
N GLU A 107 4.40 -11.99 10.50
CA GLU A 107 4.08 -11.44 11.82
C GLU A 107 2.95 -10.40 11.70
N ALA A 108 3.09 -9.44 10.78
CA ALA A 108 2.04 -8.46 10.49
C ALA A 108 0.72 -9.10 10.07
N ALA A 109 0.75 -10.23 9.36
CA ALA A 109 -0.44 -10.95 8.91
C ALA A 109 -1.15 -11.74 10.04
N ARG A 110 -0.44 -12.08 11.13
CA ARG A 110 -1.01 -12.81 12.29
C ARG A 110 -1.68 -11.87 13.28
N THR A 111 -1.26 -10.62 13.31
CA THR A 111 -1.85 -9.61 14.19
C THR A 111 -3.10 -9.00 13.53
N PRO A 112 -4.26 -8.98 14.19
CA PRO A 112 -5.41 -8.23 13.72
C PRO A 112 -5.06 -6.74 13.55
N LEU A 113 -5.60 -6.10 12.51
CA LEU A 113 -5.37 -4.67 12.29
C LEU A 113 -5.84 -3.84 13.51
N PRO A 114 -5.02 -2.93 14.04
CA PRO A 114 -5.45 -2.05 15.12
C PRO A 114 -6.70 -1.24 14.75
N LEU A 115 -7.56 -0.94 15.74
CA LEU A 115 -8.79 -0.17 15.51
C LEU A 115 -8.52 1.17 14.83
N THR A 116 -7.44 1.85 15.21
CA THR A 116 -6.99 3.12 14.59
C THR A 116 -6.73 2.96 13.10
N HIS A 117 -6.10 1.85 12.70
CA HIS A 117 -5.83 1.56 11.30
C HIS A 117 -7.09 1.18 10.54
N GLN A 118 -7.97 0.35 11.12
CA GLN A 118 -9.28 0.05 10.54
C GLN A 118 -10.11 1.32 10.30
N ALA A 119 -10.13 2.24 11.28
CA ALA A 119 -10.78 3.54 11.15
C ALA A 119 -10.14 4.39 10.04
N ARG A 120 -8.81 4.41 9.94
CA ARG A 120 -8.12 5.06 8.81
C ARG A 120 -8.57 4.50 7.48
N LEU A 121 -8.60 3.18 7.31
CA LEU A 121 -9.04 2.54 6.07
C LEU A 121 -10.48 2.91 5.70
N ILE A 122 -11.39 2.94 6.68
CA ILE A 122 -12.79 3.33 6.47
C ILE A 122 -12.89 4.80 6.02
N VAL A 123 -12.26 5.72 6.74
CA VAL A 123 -12.27 7.15 6.38
C VAL A 123 -11.68 7.36 4.99
N ARG A 124 -10.57 6.70 4.69
CA ARG A 124 -9.93 6.75 3.36
C ARG A 124 -10.84 6.21 2.28
N LYS A 125 -11.54 5.10 2.51
CA LYS A 125 -12.50 4.52 1.56
C LYS A 125 -13.68 5.47 1.29
N LEU A 126 -14.24 6.10 2.33
CA LEU A 126 -15.35 7.06 2.20
C LEU A 126 -14.94 8.33 1.44
N CYS A 127 -13.70 8.79 1.65
CA CYS A 127 -13.20 10.03 1.08
C CYS A 127 -12.57 9.85 -0.32
N GLY A 128 -12.07 8.65 -0.61
CA GLY A 128 -11.37 8.31 -1.85
C GLY A 128 -10.19 9.25 -2.16
N THR A 129 -9.99 9.53 -3.44
CA THR A 129 -8.93 10.43 -3.95
C THR A 129 -9.10 11.89 -3.52
N LYS A 130 -10.25 12.27 -2.94
CA LYS A 130 -10.53 13.62 -2.44
C LYS A 130 -9.98 13.86 -1.05
N LEU A 131 -9.58 12.80 -0.31
CA LEU A 131 -9.13 12.90 1.08
C LEU A 131 -8.07 13.99 1.31
N PRO A 132 -6.99 14.11 0.49
CA PRO A 132 -5.98 15.16 0.69
C PRO A 132 -6.54 16.59 0.69
N LYS A 133 -7.66 16.83 -0.01
CA LYS A 133 -8.31 18.14 -0.09
C LYS A 133 -9.27 18.39 1.08
N ILE A 134 -9.91 17.35 1.61
CA ILE A 134 -10.94 17.48 2.65
C ILE A 134 -10.42 17.26 4.06
N VAL A 135 -9.27 16.59 4.24
CA VAL A 135 -8.72 16.25 5.56
C VAL A 135 -8.59 17.47 6.47
N ARG A 136 -8.18 18.63 5.93
CA ARG A 136 -8.03 19.89 6.67
C ARG A 136 -9.36 20.47 7.18
N LYS A 137 -10.48 20.04 6.59
CA LYS A 137 -11.84 20.45 7.00
C LYS A 137 -12.42 19.51 8.06
N LEU A 138 -11.80 18.35 8.31
CA LEU A 138 -12.22 17.44 9.36
C LEU A 138 -11.83 18.04 10.72
N GLN A 139 -12.78 18.07 11.65
CA GLN A 139 -12.57 18.51 13.03
C GLN A 139 -11.81 17.44 13.84
N LEU A 140 -10.62 17.09 13.37
CA LEU A 140 -9.71 16.12 13.96
C LEU A 140 -8.40 16.81 14.33
N PRO A 141 -7.68 16.32 15.34
CA PRO A 141 -6.33 16.79 15.65
C PRO A 141 -5.38 16.66 14.46
N GLN A 142 -4.39 17.56 14.37
CA GLN A 142 -3.38 17.58 13.30
C GLN A 142 -2.62 16.25 13.18
N SER A 143 -2.38 15.56 14.30
CA SER A 143 -1.76 14.24 14.32
C SER A 143 -2.58 13.20 13.55
N LEU A 144 -3.92 13.25 13.66
CA LEU A 144 -4.81 12.37 12.90
C LEU A 144 -4.91 12.78 11.43
N HIS A 145 -4.78 14.08 11.10
CA HIS A 145 -4.66 14.50 9.70
C HIS A 145 -3.42 13.87 9.06
N ARG A 146 -2.26 13.94 9.73
CA ARG A 146 -1.02 13.32 9.25
C ARG A 146 -1.16 11.81 9.11
N TYR A 147 -1.73 11.16 10.13
CA TYR A 147 -1.99 9.72 10.12
C TYR A 147 -2.89 9.27 8.95
N LEU A 148 -3.96 10.02 8.66
CA LEU A 148 -4.86 9.77 7.54
C LEU A 148 -4.17 9.93 6.18
N LEU A 149 -3.18 10.83 6.08
CA LEU A 149 -2.47 11.15 4.84
C LEU A 149 -1.20 10.33 4.61
N TYR A 150 -0.83 9.40 5.50
CA TYR A 150 0.47 8.72 5.47
C TYR A 150 1.65 9.70 5.51
N ASP A 151 1.47 10.81 6.25
CA ASP A 151 2.47 11.85 6.43
C ASP A 151 3.28 11.54 7.70
N PHE A 152 4.29 10.68 7.54
CA PHE A 152 5.07 10.12 8.64
C PHE A 152 6.30 10.97 9.04
N TYR A 153 6.52 12.10 8.36
CA TYR A 153 7.72 12.94 8.50
C TYR A 153 7.36 14.42 8.67
#